data_AF-A0A959DJI7-F1
#
_entry.id   AF-A0A959DJI7-F1
#
_cell.length_a   1.000
_cell.length_b   1.000
_cell.length_c   1.000
_cell.angle_alpha   90.00
_cell.angle_beta   90.00
_cell.angle_gamma   90.00
#
_symmetry.space_group_name_H-M   'P 1'
#
loop_
_entity.id
_entity.type
_entity.pdbx_description
1 polymer ?
#
loop_
_entity_poly.entity_id
_entity_poly.type
_entity_poly.pdbx_seq_one_letter_code
_entity_poly.pdbx_strand_id
1 'polypeptide(L)'
;NSESNDYRELMENYREERERINEDMRKAREQLRSQNSEERERILNELKAQQDKNREQTREAMELQRELMRKNREQMKQLFDAENFKFSTDGNAFLFSTEHSGIKGKTQSALEKQLLADGLIETAAAYRFELSGKGWVKVNGRKQPQATYEKYKKLWEETTGETVDEDTHFQINKKTQAR
;
A
#
# COMPACT_ATOMS: atom_id res chain seq x y z
N ASN A 1 24.32 65.28 62.26
CA ASN A 1 24.51 65.51 60.80
C ASN A 1 25.44 64.51 60.10
N SER A 2 26.30 63.76 60.80
CA SER A 2 27.18 62.74 60.15
C SER A 2 26.43 61.47 59.74
N GLU A 3 25.57 60.94 60.60
CA GLU A 3 24.87 59.65 60.38
C GLU A 3 23.86 59.68 59.22
N SER A 4 23.28 60.85 58.91
CA SER A 4 22.36 61.01 57.77
C SER A 4 23.08 61.02 56.42
N ASN A 5 24.39 61.25 56.40
CA ASN A 5 25.20 61.26 55.18
C ASN A 5 25.67 59.86 54.82
N ASP A 6 26.12 59.08 55.82
CA ASP A 6 26.50 57.66 55.66
C ASP A 6 25.33 56.82 55.12
N TYR A 7 24.11 57.09 55.59
CA TYR A 7 22.93 56.36 55.13
C TYR A 7 22.55 56.70 53.67
N ARG A 8 22.81 57.92 53.21
CA ARG A 8 22.59 58.30 51.81
C ARG A 8 23.58 57.60 50.89
N GLU A 9 24.86 57.63 51.26
CA GLU A 9 25.95 56.99 50.50
C GLU A 9 25.76 55.47 50.42
N LEU A 10 25.31 54.83 51.51
CA LEU A 10 24.94 53.42 51.52
C LEU A 10 23.79 53.10 50.55
N MET A 11 22.74 53.93 50.53
CA MET A 11 21.58 53.73 49.65
C MET A 11 21.91 53.99 48.18
N GLU A 12 22.83 54.91 47.91
CA GLU A 12 23.32 55.20 46.55
C GLU A 12 24.17 54.04 46.01
N ASN A 13 25.10 53.52 46.82
CA ASN A 13 25.85 52.29 46.49
C ASN A 13 24.93 51.09 46.24
N TYR A 14 23.91 50.88 47.09
CA TYR A 14 22.93 49.81 46.88
C TYR A 14 22.15 49.96 45.57
N ARG A 15 21.84 51.19 45.19
CA ARG A 15 21.13 51.48 43.94
C ARG A 15 22.02 51.19 42.74
N GLU A 16 23.25 51.68 42.75
CA GLU A 16 24.22 51.40 41.70
C GLU A 16 24.48 49.89 41.55
N GLU A 17 24.60 49.17 42.66
CA GLU A 17 24.86 47.74 42.63
C GLU A 17 23.66 46.97 42.07
N ARG A 18 22.42 47.35 42.42
CA ARG A 18 21.22 46.80 41.77
C ARG A 18 21.16 47.12 40.28
N GLU A 19 21.55 48.32 39.86
CA GLU A 19 21.58 48.69 38.45
C GLU A 19 22.62 47.88 37.66
N ARG A 20 23.81 47.64 38.23
CA ARG A 20 24.82 46.74 37.63
C ARG A 20 24.31 45.32 37.52
N ILE A 21 23.73 44.77 38.59
CA ILE A 21 23.15 43.42 38.60
C ILE A 21 22.02 43.30 37.55
N ASN A 22 21.15 44.31 37.44
CA ASN A 22 20.07 44.29 36.46
C ASN A 22 20.60 44.34 35.02
N GLU A 23 21.64 45.13 34.76
CA GLU A 23 22.23 45.23 33.43
C GLU A 23 22.98 43.95 33.04
N ASP A 24 23.69 43.32 33.97
CA ASP A 24 24.32 42.02 33.74
C ASP A 24 23.29 40.92 33.48
N MET A 25 22.19 40.91 34.24
CA MET A 25 21.07 40.00 34.01
C MET A 25 20.38 40.23 32.65
N ARG A 26 20.33 41.49 32.16
CA ARG A 26 19.81 41.80 30.83
C ARG A 26 20.72 41.26 29.74
N LYS A 27 22.03 41.52 29.83
CA LYS A 27 23.03 41.02 28.87
C LYS A 27 23.06 39.49 28.84
N ALA A 28 23.03 38.84 30.00
CA ALA A 28 22.99 37.38 30.11
C ALA A 28 21.74 36.81 29.42
N ARG A 29 20.57 37.43 29.60
CA ARG A 29 19.33 37.02 28.92
C ARG A 29 19.39 37.21 27.41
N GLU A 30 19.98 38.31 26.94
CA GLU A 30 20.15 38.58 25.51
C GLU A 30 21.11 37.58 24.86
N GLN A 31 22.24 37.29 25.50
CA GLN A 31 23.19 36.25 25.03
C GLN A 31 22.53 34.88 24.96
N LEU A 32 21.80 34.50 26.01
CA LEU A 32 21.11 33.21 26.05
C LEU A 32 19.99 33.12 24.99
N ARG A 33 19.33 34.24 24.66
CA ARG A 33 18.38 34.32 23.55
C ARG A 33 19.08 34.15 22.19
N SER A 34 20.21 34.82 21.97
CA SER A 34 20.98 34.72 20.72
C SER A 34 21.48 33.29 20.50
N GLN A 35 22.08 32.69 21.52
CA GLN A 35 22.57 31.31 21.48
C GLN A 35 21.42 30.32 21.18
N ASN A 36 20.29 30.46 21.88
CA ASN A 36 19.12 29.62 21.63
C ASN A 36 18.54 29.82 20.23
N SER A 37 18.55 31.04 19.68
CA SER A 37 18.07 31.28 18.31
C SER A 37 18.98 30.65 17.26
N GLU A 38 20.29 30.79 17.42
CA GLU A 38 21.28 30.20 16.50
C GLU A 38 21.24 28.67 16.55
N GLU A 39 21.11 28.09 17.74
CA GLU A 39 21.02 26.64 17.91
C GLU A 39 19.72 26.08 17.30
N ARG A 40 18.59 26.77 17.50
CA ARG A 40 17.32 26.41 16.84
C ARG A 40 17.44 26.48 15.32
N GLU A 41 18.11 27.50 14.79
CA GLU A 41 18.29 27.63 13.34
C GLU A 41 19.18 26.51 12.78
N ARG A 42 20.26 26.15 13.48
CA ARG A 42 21.12 25.01 13.10
C ARG A 42 20.33 23.71 13.07
N ILE A 43 19.55 23.43 14.11
CA ILE A 43 18.72 22.22 14.19
C ILE A 43 17.69 22.18 13.05
N LEU A 44 17.05 23.31 12.73
CA LEU A 44 16.08 23.38 11.64
C LEU A 44 16.73 23.13 10.26
N ASN A 45 17.92 23.68 10.04
CA ASN A 45 18.66 23.46 8.80
C ASN A 45 19.13 22.01 8.65
N GLU A 46 19.60 21.40 9.74
CA GLU A 46 20.00 19.98 9.75
C GLU A 46 18.80 19.06 9.48
N LEU A 47 17.64 19.34 10.11
CA LEU A 47 16.41 18.57 9.88
C LEU A 47 15.95 18.64 8.42
N LYS A 48 16.00 19.84 7.81
CA LYS A 48 15.68 20.02 6.38
C LYS A 48 16.64 19.22 5.50
N ALA A 49 17.94 19.33 5.73
CA ALA A 49 18.94 18.59 4.96
C ALA A 49 18.75 17.07 5.07
N GLN A 50 18.35 16.57 6.24
CA GLN A 50 18.06 15.16 6.45
C GLN A 50 16.76 14.72 5.75
N GLN A 51 15.71 15.55 5.77
CA GLN A 51 14.50 15.28 5.01
C GLN A 51 14.76 15.24 3.49
N ASP A 52 15.59 16.14 2.98
CA ASP A 52 15.93 16.17 1.56
C ASP A 52 16.74 14.93 1.15
N LYS A 53 17.72 14.51 1.96
CA LYS A 53 18.44 13.24 1.75
C LYS A 53 17.49 12.04 1.72
N ASN A 54 16.55 11.95 2.66
CA ASN A 54 15.58 10.86 2.68
C ASN A 54 14.66 10.87 1.46
N ARG A 55 14.23 12.05 1.01
CA ARG A 55 13.43 12.20 -0.22
C ARG A 55 14.19 11.74 -1.45
N GLU A 56 15.47 12.07 -1.55
CA GLU A 56 16.34 11.65 -2.65
C GLU A 56 16.52 10.14 -2.67
N GLN A 57 16.84 9.53 -1.53
CA GLN A 57 16.91 8.06 -1.40
C GLN A 57 15.59 7.38 -1.78
N THR A 58 14.46 7.96 -1.39
CA THR A 58 13.14 7.43 -1.76
C THR A 58 12.90 7.55 -3.26
N ARG A 59 13.34 8.64 -3.91
CA ARG A 59 13.25 8.81 -5.36
C ARG A 59 14.11 7.79 -6.09
N GLU A 60 15.36 7.61 -5.68
CA GLU A 60 16.27 6.61 -6.26
C GLU A 60 15.72 5.20 -6.11
N ALA A 61 15.20 4.85 -4.93
CA ALA A 61 14.57 3.55 -4.70
C ALA A 61 13.33 3.33 -5.60
N MET A 62 12.51 4.38 -5.78
CA MET A 62 11.37 4.32 -6.70
C MET A 62 11.80 4.23 -8.17
N GLU A 63 12.87 4.90 -8.56
CA GLU A 63 13.43 4.82 -9.92
C GLU A 63 13.99 3.43 -10.20
N LEU A 64 14.76 2.86 -9.27
CA LEU A 64 15.25 1.49 -9.37
C LEU A 64 14.09 0.49 -9.45
N GLN A 65 13.07 0.67 -8.62
CA GLN A 65 11.86 -0.16 -8.67
C GLN A 65 11.12 0.00 -10.00
N ARG A 66 11.04 1.22 -10.56
CA ARG A 66 10.45 1.47 -11.89
C ARG A 66 11.25 0.81 -12.99
N GLU A 67 12.57 0.92 -12.98
CA GLU A 67 13.42 0.24 -13.95
C GLU A 67 13.29 -1.28 -13.86
N LEU A 68 13.28 -1.82 -12.64
CA LEU A 68 13.09 -3.24 -12.42
C LEU A 68 11.73 -3.69 -12.94
N MET A 69 10.66 -2.95 -12.65
CA MET A 69 9.33 -3.18 -13.20
C MET A 69 9.29 -3.02 -14.72
N ARG A 70 10.07 -2.10 -15.31
CA ARG A 70 10.17 -1.92 -16.75
C ARG A 70 10.86 -3.12 -17.41
N LYS A 71 12.01 -3.54 -16.89
CA LYS A 71 12.74 -4.74 -17.37
C LYS A 71 11.89 -5.99 -17.18
N ASN A 72 11.25 -6.14 -16.02
CA ASN A 72 10.40 -7.27 -15.71
C ASN A 72 9.15 -7.26 -16.63
N ARG A 73 8.58 -6.08 -16.93
CA ARG A 73 7.50 -5.92 -17.92
C ARG A 73 7.96 -6.18 -19.34
N GLU A 74 9.18 -5.81 -19.71
CA GLU A 74 9.76 -6.11 -21.04
C GLU A 74 10.01 -7.61 -21.18
N GLN A 75 10.53 -8.27 -20.15
CA GLN A 75 10.66 -9.73 -20.11
C GLN A 75 9.28 -10.40 -20.15
N MET A 76 8.31 -9.92 -19.37
CA MET A 76 6.93 -10.40 -19.42
C MET A 76 6.34 -10.16 -20.80
N LYS A 77 6.58 -9.01 -21.43
CA LYS A 77 6.11 -8.69 -22.78
C LYS A 77 6.75 -9.60 -23.81
N GLN A 78 8.03 -9.94 -23.69
CA GLN A 78 8.66 -10.93 -24.57
C GLN A 78 8.06 -12.33 -24.38
N LEU A 79 7.69 -12.68 -23.14
CA LEU A 79 6.96 -13.92 -22.84
C LEU A 79 5.50 -13.87 -23.35
N PHE A 80 4.84 -12.70 -23.31
CA PHE A 80 3.44 -12.50 -23.70
C PHE A 80 3.24 -12.19 -25.19
N ASP A 81 4.23 -11.61 -25.88
CA ASP A 81 4.22 -11.44 -27.35
C ASP A 81 4.47 -12.80 -28.03
N ALA A 82 5.04 -13.78 -27.32
CA ALA A 82 5.12 -15.17 -27.77
C ALA A 82 3.80 -15.95 -27.56
N GLU A 83 2.94 -15.51 -26.65
CA GLU A 83 1.62 -16.11 -26.38
C GLU A 83 0.57 -15.02 -26.07
N ASN A 84 -0.18 -14.64 -27.11
CA ASN A 84 -1.37 -13.75 -27.10
C ASN A 84 -2.02 -13.53 -25.72
N PHE A 85 -1.76 -12.42 -25.04
CA PHE A 85 -2.52 -12.03 -23.84
C PHE A 85 -2.90 -10.53 -23.85
N LYS A 86 -4.20 -10.26 -23.89
CA LYS A 86 -4.77 -8.91 -23.92
C LYS A 86 -4.90 -8.34 -22.50
N PHE A 87 -4.07 -7.35 -22.17
CA PHE A 87 -4.21 -6.54 -20.97
C PHE A 87 -5.20 -5.40 -21.22
N SER A 88 -6.37 -5.42 -20.56
CA SER A 88 -7.31 -4.29 -20.59
C SER A 88 -7.01 -3.32 -19.45
N THR A 89 -6.98 -2.03 -19.80
CA THR A 89 -6.61 -0.88 -18.97
C THR A 89 -7.80 -0.35 -18.14
N ASP A 90 -8.81 -1.19 -17.90
CA ASP A 90 -10.09 -0.74 -17.36
C ASP A 90 -10.37 -1.45 -16.03
N GLY A 91 -9.67 -1.02 -14.98
CA GLY A 91 -10.17 -1.06 -13.59
C GLY A 91 -10.38 -2.39 -12.88
N ASN A 92 -10.18 -3.56 -13.51
CA ASN A 92 -10.32 -4.86 -12.82
C ASN A 92 -9.17 -5.82 -13.16
N ALA A 93 -7.98 -5.51 -12.64
CA ALA A 93 -6.80 -6.34 -12.80
C ALA A 93 -6.81 -7.52 -11.81
N PHE A 94 -7.28 -8.70 -12.24
CA PHE A 94 -6.99 -9.95 -11.55
C PHE A 94 -5.59 -10.44 -11.97
N LEU A 95 -4.64 -10.38 -11.03
CA LEU A 95 -3.28 -10.90 -11.16
C LEU A 95 -3.31 -12.42 -11.41
N PHE A 96 -2.99 -12.85 -12.63
CA PHE A 96 -2.61 -14.22 -12.93
C PHE A 96 -1.09 -14.35 -12.76
N SER A 97 -0.64 -14.89 -11.62
CA SER A 97 0.74 -15.34 -11.47
C SER A 97 0.91 -16.69 -12.17
N THR A 98 1.60 -16.66 -13.30
CA THR A 98 2.09 -17.84 -14.01
C THR A 98 3.09 -18.60 -13.14
N GLU A 99 2.66 -19.76 -12.63
CA GLU A 99 3.57 -20.86 -12.29
C GLU A 99 3.00 -22.12 -12.95
N HIS A 100 3.72 -22.63 -13.94
CA HIS A 100 3.34 -23.81 -14.73
C HIS A 100 3.66 -25.12 -13.99
N SER A 101 2.77 -25.53 -13.08
CA SER A 101 2.60 -26.94 -12.71
C SER A 101 1.27 -27.12 -12.00
N GLY A 102 0.25 -27.65 -12.70
CA GLY A 102 -1.06 -27.97 -12.13
C GLY A 102 -2.25 -27.17 -12.69
N ILE A 103 -2.45 -27.18 -14.01
CA ILE A 103 -3.55 -26.49 -14.71
C ILE A 103 -4.95 -26.87 -14.16
N LYS A 104 -5.14 -28.11 -13.67
CA LYS A 104 -6.42 -28.52 -13.06
C LYS A 104 -6.67 -27.95 -11.65
N GLY A 105 -5.62 -27.62 -10.89
CA GLY A 105 -5.77 -27.11 -9.52
C GLY A 105 -5.94 -25.59 -9.46
N LYS A 106 -5.27 -24.86 -10.37
CA LYS A 106 -5.27 -23.39 -10.40
C LYS A 106 -6.55 -22.80 -11.00
N THR A 107 -7.07 -23.43 -12.06
CA THR A 107 -8.41 -23.12 -12.62
C THR A 107 -9.50 -23.29 -11.56
N GLN A 108 -9.46 -24.39 -10.82
CA GLN A 108 -10.40 -24.69 -9.75
C GLN A 108 -10.29 -23.67 -8.60
N SER A 109 -9.08 -23.25 -8.21
CA SER A 109 -8.88 -22.27 -7.14
C SER A 109 -9.37 -20.86 -7.50
N ALA A 110 -9.18 -20.40 -8.74
CA ALA A 110 -9.71 -19.11 -9.20
C ALA A 110 -11.24 -19.12 -9.24
N LEU A 111 -11.83 -20.21 -9.72
CA LEU A 111 -13.28 -20.43 -9.70
C LEU A 111 -13.83 -20.45 -8.27
N GLU A 112 -13.19 -21.17 -7.35
CA GLU A 112 -13.60 -21.26 -5.94
C GLU A 112 -13.58 -19.89 -5.24
N LYS A 113 -12.55 -19.07 -5.48
CA LYS A 113 -12.47 -17.70 -4.94
C LYS A 113 -13.60 -16.82 -5.45
N GLN A 114 -13.93 -16.91 -6.74
CA GLN A 114 -15.02 -16.13 -7.32
C GLN A 114 -16.39 -16.59 -6.81
N LEU A 115 -16.60 -17.90 -6.66
CA LEU A 115 -17.82 -18.47 -6.11
C LEU A 115 -18.04 -18.07 -4.65
N LEU A 116 -16.97 -17.98 -3.85
CA LEU A 116 -17.03 -17.46 -2.47
C LEU A 116 -17.32 -15.97 -2.44
N ALA A 117 -16.65 -15.18 -3.29
CA ALA A 117 -16.87 -13.73 -3.37
C ALA A 117 -18.30 -13.37 -3.82
N ASP A 118 -18.86 -14.17 -4.73
CA ASP A 118 -20.24 -14.03 -5.20
C ASP A 118 -21.27 -14.63 -4.21
N GLY A 119 -20.83 -15.25 -3.11
CA GLY A 119 -21.69 -15.88 -2.10
C GLY A 119 -22.47 -17.10 -2.62
N LEU A 120 -22.05 -17.68 -3.75
CA LEU A 120 -22.72 -18.83 -4.39
C LEU A 120 -22.36 -20.15 -3.72
N ILE A 121 -21.23 -20.19 -3.03
CA ILE A 121 -20.81 -21.29 -2.15
C ILE A 121 -20.45 -20.72 -0.77
N GLU A 122 -20.78 -21.45 0.29
CA GLU A 122 -20.41 -21.08 1.65
C GLU A 122 -18.95 -21.48 1.96
N THR A 123 -18.47 -22.55 1.33
CA THR A 123 -17.11 -23.06 1.54
C THR A 123 -16.50 -23.56 0.25
N ALA A 124 -15.18 -23.38 0.09
CA ALA A 124 -14.40 -24.02 -0.97
C ALA A 124 -14.10 -25.50 -0.68
N ALA A 125 -14.60 -26.05 0.44
CA ALA A 125 -14.35 -27.42 0.88
C ALA A 125 -15.35 -28.43 0.28
N ALA A 126 -16.61 -28.02 0.08
CA ALA A 126 -17.64 -28.85 -0.53
C ALA A 126 -18.57 -28.00 -1.41
N TYR A 127 -18.58 -28.28 -2.71
CA TYR A 127 -19.49 -27.62 -3.65
C TYR A 127 -19.70 -28.44 -4.92
N ARG A 128 -20.84 -28.18 -5.58
CA ARG A 128 -21.18 -28.72 -6.90
C ARG A 128 -21.36 -27.58 -7.88
N PHE A 129 -20.44 -27.46 -8.83
CA PHE A 129 -20.51 -26.47 -9.90
C PHE A 129 -20.77 -27.20 -11.23
N GLU A 130 -21.74 -26.71 -11.99
CA GLU A 130 -22.06 -27.21 -13.32
C GLU A 130 -22.16 -26.04 -14.30
N LEU A 131 -21.42 -26.09 -15.38
CA LEU A 131 -21.49 -25.14 -16.49
C LEU A 131 -21.85 -25.91 -17.77
N SER A 132 -22.80 -25.40 -18.53
CA SER A 132 -23.16 -25.97 -19.83
C SER A 132 -23.14 -24.87 -20.89
N GLY A 133 -22.55 -25.18 -22.04
CA GLY A 133 -22.57 -24.30 -23.21
C GLY A 133 -23.96 -24.02 -23.76
N LYS A 134 -25.00 -24.74 -23.30
CA LYS A 134 -26.41 -24.47 -23.58
C LYS A 134 -26.99 -23.26 -22.83
N GLY A 135 -26.14 -22.36 -22.32
CA GLY A 135 -26.61 -21.13 -21.70
C GLY A 135 -27.00 -21.24 -20.22
N TRP A 136 -26.46 -22.21 -19.48
CA TRP A 136 -26.81 -22.33 -18.06
C TRP A 136 -25.64 -22.73 -17.17
N VAL A 137 -25.65 -22.16 -15.97
CA VAL A 137 -24.75 -22.52 -14.88
C VAL A 137 -25.57 -22.87 -13.64
N LYS A 138 -25.18 -23.93 -12.94
CA LYS A 138 -25.75 -24.31 -11.64
C LYS A 138 -24.65 -24.36 -10.59
N VAL A 139 -24.96 -23.81 -9.43
CA VAL A 139 -24.11 -23.89 -8.24
C VAL A 139 -24.93 -24.52 -7.13
N ASN A 140 -24.41 -25.60 -6.54
CA ASN A 140 -25.08 -26.42 -5.54
C ASN A 140 -26.50 -26.86 -5.97
N GLY A 141 -26.66 -27.18 -7.26
CA GLY A 141 -27.93 -27.60 -7.85
C GLY A 141 -28.91 -26.46 -8.17
N ARG A 142 -28.60 -25.22 -7.82
CA ARG A 142 -29.43 -24.03 -8.13
C ARG A 142 -28.97 -23.37 -9.41
N LYS A 143 -29.90 -23.20 -10.36
CA LYS A 143 -29.66 -22.46 -11.61
C LYS A 143 -29.45 -20.98 -11.30
N GLN A 144 -28.37 -20.42 -11.83
CA GLN A 144 -28.02 -19.01 -11.66
C GLN A 144 -28.56 -18.16 -12.80
N PRO A 145 -28.70 -16.83 -12.61
CA PRO A 145 -29.15 -15.93 -13.65
C PRO A 145 -28.14 -15.83 -14.81
N GLN A 146 -28.62 -15.36 -15.97
CA GLN A 146 -27.84 -15.29 -17.21
C GLN A 146 -26.54 -14.46 -17.07
N ALA A 147 -26.59 -13.37 -16.30
CA ALA A 147 -25.42 -12.55 -16.01
C ALA A 147 -24.30 -13.34 -15.29
N THR A 148 -24.69 -14.28 -14.43
CA THR A 148 -23.75 -15.19 -13.75
C THR A 148 -23.18 -16.20 -14.73
N TYR A 149 -24.01 -16.75 -15.62
CA TYR A 149 -23.55 -17.65 -16.69
C TYR A 149 -22.48 -17.00 -17.58
N GLU A 150 -22.73 -15.78 -18.07
CA GLU A 150 -21.77 -15.07 -18.94
C GLU A 150 -20.44 -14.81 -18.23
N LYS A 151 -20.49 -14.42 -16.96
CA LYS A 151 -19.30 -14.21 -16.12
C LYS A 151 -18.49 -15.49 -15.95
N TYR A 152 -19.13 -16.62 -15.63
CA TYR A 152 -18.44 -17.89 -15.44
C TYR A 152 -18.00 -18.55 -16.76
N LYS A 153 -18.75 -18.34 -17.84
CA LYS A 153 -18.33 -18.73 -19.19
C LYS A 153 -17.03 -18.01 -19.56
N LYS A 154 -17.02 -16.68 -19.44
CA LYS A 154 -15.84 -15.86 -19.73
C LYS A 154 -14.66 -16.25 -18.84
N LEU A 155 -14.89 -16.45 -17.54
CA LEU A 155 -13.85 -16.93 -16.61
C LEU A 155 -13.28 -18.29 -17.06
N TRP A 156 -14.13 -19.22 -17.50
CA TRP A 156 -13.69 -20.53 -17.98
C TRP A 156 -12.87 -20.41 -19.26
N GLU A 157 -13.35 -19.68 -20.26
CA GLU A 157 -12.66 -19.44 -21.53
C GLU A 157 -11.31 -18.74 -21.32
N GLU A 158 -11.24 -17.76 -20.41
CA GLU A 158 -10.01 -17.05 -20.06
C GLU A 158 -9.01 -17.94 -19.30
N THR A 159 -9.50 -18.88 -18.46
CA THR A 159 -8.62 -19.70 -17.63
C THR A 159 -8.16 -20.99 -18.31
N THR A 160 -8.96 -21.53 -19.22
CA THR A 160 -8.65 -22.78 -19.95
C THR A 160 -8.19 -22.55 -21.39
N GLY A 161 -8.51 -21.40 -21.98
CA GLY A 161 -8.28 -21.13 -23.40
C GLY A 161 -9.24 -21.86 -24.34
N GLU A 162 -10.18 -22.65 -23.82
CA GLU A 162 -11.16 -23.41 -24.59
C GLU A 162 -12.50 -22.67 -24.64
N THR A 163 -13.07 -22.53 -25.84
CA THR A 163 -14.41 -21.95 -26.04
C THR A 163 -15.48 -22.89 -25.53
N VAL A 164 -16.45 -22.37 -24.78
CA VAL A 164 -17.57 -23.19 -24.30
C VAL A 164 -18.64 -23.27 -25.39
N ASP A 165 -18.56 -24.32 -26.21
CA ASP A 165 -19.53 -24.65 -27.25
C ASP A 165 -20.77 -25.37 -26.68
N GLU A 166 -21.87 -25.44 -27.43
CA GLU A 166 -23.17 -25.97 -26.97
C GLU A 166 -23.14 -27.41 -26.44
N ASP A 167 -22.18 -28.22 -26.92
CA ASP A 167 -21.96 -29.60 -26.48
C ASP A 167 -21.10 -29.72 -25.22
N THR A 168 -20.54 -28.60 -24.76
CA THR A 168 -19.60 -28.58 -23.65
C THR A 168 -20.37 -28.60 -22.33
N HIS A 169 -20.05 -29.58 -21.48
CA HIS A 169 -20.58 -29.68 -20.12
C HIS A 169 -19.46 -29.91 -19.12
N PHE A 170 -19.29 -28.95 -18.21
CA PHE A 170 -18.33 -29.04 -17.13
C PHE A 170 -19.06 -29.26 -15.81
N GLN A 171 -18.60 -30.25 -15.06
CA GLN A 171 -19.08 -30.51 -13.72
C GLN A 171 -17.90 -30.68 -12.77
N ILE A 172 -17.87 -29.86 -11.73
CA ILE A 172 -16.94 -29.98 -10.61
C ILE A 172 -17.76 -30.40 -9.40
N ASN A 173 -17.44 -31.58 -8.86
CA ASN A 173 -18.05 -32.08 -7.64
C ASN A 173 -16.95 -32.28 -6.60
N LYS A 174 -16.80 -31.30 -5.71
CA LYS A 174 -15.87 -31.39 -4.59
C LYS A 174 -16.65 -31.86 -3.38
N LYS A 175 -16.36 -33.07 -2.93
CA LYS A 175 -16.85 -33.60 -1.66
C LYS A 175 -15.73 -33.52 -0.65
N THR A 176 -16.01 -33.03 0.55
CA THR A 176 -15.08 -33.14 1.67
C THR A 176 -14.75 -34.63 1.86
N GLN A 177 -13.48 -35.01 1.72
CA GLN A 177 -13.06 -36.33 2.18
C GLN A 177 -13.20 -36.33 3.70
N ALA A 178 -14.21 -37.02 4.19
CA ALA A 178 -14.27 -37.42 5.59
C ALA A 178 -13.03 -38.28 5.86
N ARG A 179 -12.20 -37.84 6.81
CA ARG A 179 -11.21 -38.70 7.46
C ARG A 179 -11.93 -39.70 8.36
#